data_AF-A0A6G1J548-F1
#
_entry.id   AF-A0A6G1J548-F1
#
_cell.length_a   1.000
_cell.length_b   1.000
_cell.length_c   1.000
_cell.angle_alpha   90.00
_cell.angle_beta   90.00
_cell.angle_gamma   90.00
#
_symmetry.space_group_name_H-M   'P 1'
#
loop_
_entity.id
_entity.type
_entity.pdbx_description
1 polymer ?
#
loop_
_entity_poly.entity_id
_entity_poly.type
_entity_poly.pdbx_seq_one_letter_code
_entity_poly.pdbx_strand_id
1 'polypeptide(L)'
;MAQVFDVLSDLNATGRALETFARQTREWRILSHRLFDIRDGLDAGELSLDAWQRKFEIPSNRHSTYPQALFGYHGLRRIEGTLQSVNTVAHAIRNDINSIVGQALKVRPLKDKTLSADLRYSDQEVESCLDCIRRKPTKSRKFVYCAFKHTDDLETHLEQLHRKLTLLERLSDSYLDSEHPDLFHGLRRLPGRRDTPKPGHSRDHVIQQKLLDGLSARKDAELLHRASNGNHIHIGLAVPQIHRRDFAFLLSLNGEKHEVLMHPVKIKAVSDSSRVQREMATAIPALLQHTHESCYMLPSASSSAGFQVSSPPSTILSNLEFKYPLSTLIRERNDCLTHQFLHPHDQSALACGVAHNTYRLIGSPWLDFLDSHNVRCRKNAAGQWTSMLCAAPADTSITDAVEQYRAANLDPRDRRDITKHMHIFRIGLVLAEFALQSPIGTLSFNPITCTIDILVPGPHGRNEVVEVEEIAAEVERKTNVFLGNMVAFCLSVLRDDEGPREKSAEHRYFEEVLEQAEELEGLMREWRRGSPGGSVVGSVVGTPRSSRSVRSGNVYVY
;
A
#
# COMPACT_ATOMS: atom_id res chain seq x y z
N MET A 1 28.68 -7.18 12.77
CA MET A 1 28.73 -5.85 13.41
C MET A 1 29.88 -4.96 12.94
N ALA A 2 31.15 -5.42 12.93
CA ALA A 2 32.25 -4.71 12.22
C ALA A 2 31.89 -4.36 10.75
N GLN A 3 31.07 -5.22 10.13
CA GLN A 3 30.47 -5.04 8.81
C GLN A 3 29.71 -3.72 8.59
N VAL A 4 29.09 -3.10 9.60
CA VAL A 4 28.32 -1.84 9.39
C VAL A 4 29.27 -0.67 9.17
N PHE A 5 30.33 -0.59 9.98
CA PHE A 5 31.37 0.44 9.83
C PHE A 5 32.10 0.31 8.49
N ASP A 6 32.45 -0.93 8.11
CA ASP A 6 33.07 -1.22 6.83
C ASP A 6 32.17 -0.77 5.67
N VAL A 7 30.87 -1.07 5.71
CA VAL A 7 29.89 -0.65 4.70
C VAL A 7 29.75 0.87 4.64
N LEU A 8 29.68 1.57 5.78
CA LEU A 8 29.57 3.04 5.80
C LEU A 8 30.82 3.70 5.20
N SER A 9 32.01 3.26 5.62
CA SER A 9 33.28 3.75 5.05
C SER A 9 33.34 3.51 3.54
N ASP A 10 32.90 2.33 3.13
CA ASP A 10 32.86 1.89 1.74
C ASP A 10 31.89 2.71 0.89
N LEU A 11 30.68 2.99 1.37
CA LEU A 11 29.69 3.83 0.68
C LEU A 11 30.21 5.27 0.54
N ASN A 12 30.80 5.83 1.60
CA ASN A 12 31.35 7.17 1.60
C ASN A 12 32.51 7.34 0.61
N ALA A 13 33.47 6.39 0.63
CA ALA A 13 34.58 6.38 -0.33
C ALA A 13 34.07 6.26 -1.78
N THR A 14 33.05 5.42 -1.99
CA THR A 14 32.43 5.18 -3.30
C THR A 14 31.64 6.41 -3.77
N GLY A 15 30.94 7.12 -2.88
CA GLY A 15 30.24 8.38 -3.16
C GLY A 15 31.21 9.50 -3.56
N ARG A 16 32.34 9.64 -2.85
CA ARG A 16 33.40 10.60 -3.21
C ARG A 16 34.01 10.31 -4.58
N ALA A 17 34.26 9.05 -4.89
CA ALA A 17 34.74 8.62 -6.20
C ALA A 17 33.79 9.01 -7.33
N LEU A 18 32.50 8.75 -7.13
CA LEU A 18 31.44 9.04 -8.08
C LEU A 18 31.27 10.55 -8.29
N GLU A 19 31.33 11.34 -7.22
CA GLU A 19 31.25 12.80 -7.27
C GLU A 19 32.39 13.40 -8.11
N THR A 20 33.63 12.95 -7.86
CA THR A 20 34.80 13.38 -8.64
C THR A 20 34.61 13.06 -10.12
N PHE A 21 34.19 11.83 -10.44
CA PHE A 21 33.95 11.42 -11.82
C PHE A 21 32.78 12.18 -12.49
N ALA A 22 31.70 12.45 -11.76
CA ALA A 22 30.56 13.25 -12.23
C ALA A 22 30.99 14.69 -12.58
N ARG A 23 31.92 15.27 -11.80
CA ARG A 23 32.52 16.59 -12.08
C ARG A 23 33.40 16.57 -13.33
N GLN A 24 34.22 15.54 -13.49
CA GLN A 24 35.11 15.37 -14.65
C GLN A 24 34.35 15.10 -15.96
N THR A 25 33.11 14.59 -15.88
CA THR A 25 32.24 14.29 -17.02
C THR A 25 31.19 15.37 -17.34
N ARG A 26 31.30 16.57 -16.76
CA ARG A 26 30.32 17.69 -16.92
C ARG A 26 29.98 18.08 -18.35
N GLU A 27 30.90 17.90 -19.30
CA GLU A 27 30.62 18.17 -20.72
C GLU A 27 29.51 17.25 -21.28
N TRP A 28 29.39 16.02 -20.76
CA TRP A 28 28.31 15.09 -21.07
C TRP A 28 27.18 15.25 -20.04
N ARG A 29 26.44 16.37 -20.15
CA ARG A 29 25.42 16.79 -19.16
C ARG A 29 24.50 15.67 -18.66
N ILE A 30 23.95 14.85 -19.56
CA ILE A 30 23.01 13.77 -19.19
C ILE A 30 23.70 12.71 -18.31
N LEU A 31 24.93 12.31 -18.66
CA LEU A 31 25.70 11.36 -17.87
C LEU A 31 26.09 11.96 -16.52
N SER A 32 26.61 13.18 -16.51
CA SER A 32 26.99 13.90 -15.30
C SER A 32 25.81 14.03 -14.32
N HIS A 33 24.62 14.41 -14.81
CA HIS A 33 23.41 14.51 -13.98
C HIS A 33 23.02 13.15 -13.37
N ARG A 34 22.95 12.08 -14.17
CA ARG A 34 22.64 10.73 -13.64
C ARG A 34 23.64 10.28 -12.58
N LEU A 35 24.94 10.55 -12.76
CA LEU A 35 25.95 10.21 -11.76
C LEU A 35 25.79 11.01 -10.46
N PHE A 36 25.34 12.28 -10.54
CA PHE A 36 24.99 13.05 -9.34
C PHE A 36 23.74 12.50 -8.65
N ASP A 37 22.69 12.12 -9.40
CA ASP A 37 21.48 11.52 -8.84
C ASP A 37 21.80 10.21 -8.09
N ILE A 38 22.67 9.37 -8.66
CA ILE A 38 23.13 8.13 -8.01
C ILE A 38 23.94 8.43 -6.75
N ARG A 39 24.80 9.44 -6.78
CA ARG A 39 25.56 9.87 -5.60
C ARG A 39 24.65 10.33 -4.48
N ASP A 40 23.62 11.12 -4.79
CA ASP A 40 22.64 11.57 -3.79
C ASP A 40 21.87 10.36 -3.20
N GLY A 41 21.62 9.33 -4.02
CA GLY A 41 21.07 8.05 -3.54
C GLY A 41 22.01 7.25 -2.63
N LEU A 42 23.32 7.26 -2.91
CA LEU A 42 24.33 6.65 -2.02
C LEU A 42 24.43 7.39 -0.68
N ASP A 43 24.41 8.72 -0.70
CA ASP A 43 24.40 9.55 0.50
C ASP A 43 23.16 9.25 1.36
N ALA A 44 21.99 9.09 0.72
CA ALA A 44 20.76 8.67 1.42
C ALA A 44 20.88 7.27 2.04
N GLY A 45 21.55 6.33 1.35
CA GLY A 45 21.82 4.99 1.85
C GLY A 45 22.76 4.99 3.07
N GLU A 46 23.85 5.77 3.00
CA GLU A 46 24.80 5.98 4.11
C GLU A 46 24.07 6.56 5.33
N LEU A 47 23.31 7.65 5.13
CA LEU A 47 22.56 8.29 6.20
C LEU A 47 21.52 7.37 6.83
N SER A 48 20.85 6.54 6.03
CA SER A 48 19.84 5.60 6.53
C SER A 48 20.48 4.49 7.39
N LEU A 49 21.62 3.94 6.96
CA LEU A 49 22.33 2.91 7.71
C LEU A 49 22.96 3.47 8.99
N ASP A 50 23.53 4.68 8.94
CA ASP A 50 24.06 5.36 10.12
C ASP A 50 22.95 5.74 11.11
N ALA A 51 21.81 6.23 10.61
CA ALA A 51 20.63 6.48 11.44
C ALA A 51 20.11 5.19 12.10
N TRP A 52 20.07 4.08 11.36
CA TRP A 52 19.70 2.77 11.89
C TRP A 52 20.67 2.31 12.99
N GLN A 53 21.99 2.43 12.76
CA GLN A 53 23.00 2.07 13.75
C GLN A 53 22.85 2.90 15.04
N ARG A 54 22.62 4.21 14.90
CA ARG A 54 22.38 5.12 16.02
C ARG A 54 21.07 4.82 16.74
N LYS A 55 19.98 4.55 16.01
CA LYS A 55 18.63 4.26 16.56
C LYS A 55 18.65 3.09 17.54
N PHE A 56 19.41 2.04 17.22
CA PHE A 56 19.46 0.81 18.02
C PHE A 56 20.74 0.69 18.87
N GLU A 57 21.54 1.75 18.94
CA GLU A 57 22.81 1.82 19.67
C GLU A 57 23.72 0.62 19.40
N ILE A 58 23.78 0.17 18.15
CA ILE A 58 24.46 -1.05 17.77
C ILE A 58 25.99 -0.85 17.90
N PRO A 59 26.65 -1.48 18.89
CA PRO A 59 28.04 -1.19 19.18
C PRO A 59 28.93 -1.77 18.08
N SER A 60 29.83 -0.95 17.53
CA SER A 60 30.76 -1.36 16.47
C SER A 60 31.71 -2.51 16.87
N ASN A 61 31.93 -2.72 18.18
CA ASN A 61 33.01 -3.57 18.72
C ASN A 61 32.65 -4.46 19.94
N ARG A 62 31.37 -4.79 20.23
CA ARG A 62 31.00 -5.64 21.38
C ARG A 62 30.20 -6.90 21.02
N HIS A 63 30.25 -7.89 21.93
CA HIS A 63 29.65 -9.22 21.83
C HIS A 63 28.14 -9.22 21.51
N SER A 64 27.68 -10.31 20.88
CA SER A 64 26.31 -10.54 20.38
C SER A 64 25.19 -10.43 21.40
N THR A 65 25.50 -10.33 22.70
CA THR A 65 24.52 -10.42 23.80
C THR A 65 23.53 -9.25 23.82
N TYR A 66 23.95 -8.02 23.52
CA TYR A 66 23.04 -6.86 23.53
C TYR A 66 22.06 -6.86 22.34
N PRO A 67 22.53 -7.00 21.07
CA PRO A 67 21.62 -7.14 19.93
C PRO A 67 20.70 -8.37 20.03
N GLN A 68 21.18 -9.47 20.61
CA GLN A 68 20.35 -10.66 20.86
C GLN A 68 19.30 -10.42 21.94
N ALA A 69 19.57 -9.58 22.93
CA ALA A 69 18.58 -9.19 23.93
C ALA A 69 17.51 -8.26 23.33
N LEU A 70 17.88 -7.42 22.35
CA LEU A 70 16.96 -6.50 21.66
C LEU A 70 16.02 -7.18 20.66
N PHE A 71 16.55 -8.12 19.87
CA PHE A 71 15.84 -8.69 18.72
C PHE A 71 15.60 -10.20 18.84
N GLY A 72 15.98 -10.80 19.96
CA GLY A 72 15.97 -12.25 20.13
C GLY A 72 17.01 -12.96 19.25
N TYR A 73 17.09 -14.28 19.38
CA TYR A 73 18.04 -15.09 18.60
C TYR A 73 17.67 -15.13 17.12
N HIS A 74 16.39 -15.35 16.81
CA HIS A 74 15.90 -15.44 15.44
C HIS A 74 15.98 -14.09 14.72
N GLY A 75 15.58 -13.00 15.39
CA GLY A 75 15.66 -11.67 14.82
C GLY A 75 17.09 -11.22 14.56
N LEU A 76 18.01 -11.47 15.51
CA LEU A 76 19.43 -11.16 15.30
C LEU A 76 19.99 -11.87 14.06
N ARG A 77 19.73 -13.18 13.88
CA ARG A 77 20.23 -13.92 12.70
C ARG A 77 19.69 -13.36 11.39
N ARG A 78 18.43 -12.93 11.35
CA ARG A 78 17.82 -12.33 10.17
C ARG A 78 18.39 -10.94 9.87
N ILE A 79 18.57 -10.11 10.89
CA ILE A 79 19.20 -8.80 10.79
C ILE A 79 20.65 -8.93 10.28
N GLU A 80 21.44 -9.84 10.84
CA GLU A 80 22.81 -10.12 10.39
C GLU A 80 22.85 -10.60 8.93
N GLY A 81 21.94 -11.48 8.54
CA GLY A 81 21.81 -11.92 7.15
C GLY A 81 21.50 -10.77 6.19
N THR A 82 20.60 -9.86 6.59
CA THR A 82 20.27 -8.66 5.80
C THR A 82 21.45 -7.69 5.72
N LEU A 83 22.18 -7.46 6.82
CA LEU A 83 23.40 -6.65 6.83
C LEU A 83 24.50 -7.22 5.92
N GLN A 84 24.67 -8.55 5.90
CA GLN A 84 25.59 -9.20 4.96
C GLN A 84 25.15 -9.00 3.49
N SER A 85 23.84 -9.03 3.23
CA SER A 85 23.32 -8.72 1.90
C SER A 85 23.55 -7.26 1.53
N VAL A 86 23.38 -6.31 2.46
CA VAL A 86 23.70 -4.88 2.27
C VAL A 86 25.17 -4.72 1.91
N ASN A 87 26.07 -5.37 2.64
CA ASN A 87 27.51 -5.32 2.36
C ASN A 87 27.86 -5.86 0.96
N THR A 88 27.21 -6.96 0.57
CA THR A 88 27.39 -7.54 -0.78
C THR A 88 27.00 -6.55 -1.87
N VAL A 89 25.87 -5.85 -1.71
CA VAL A 89 25.40 -4.83 -2.66
C VAL A 89 26.34 -3.62 -2.66
N ALA A 90 26.79 -3.14 -1.50
CA ALA A 90 27.75 -2.03 -1.40
C ALA A 90 29.08 -2.34 -2.13
N HIS A 91 29.57 -3.57 -2.05
CA HIS A 91 30.72 -4.02 -2.84
C HIS A 91 30.42 -4.09 -4.34
N ALA A 92 29.21 -4.51 -4.75
CA ALA A 92 28.81 -4.51 -6.16
C ALA A 92 28.78 -3.09 -6.75
N ILE A 93 28.16 -2.13 -6.04
CA ILE A 93 28.15 -0.70 -6.39
C ILE A 93 29.58 -0.17 -6.60
N ARG A 94 30.50 -0.49 -5.68
CA ARG A 94 31.91 -0.12 -5.80
C ARG A 94 32.56 -0.72 -7.05
N ASN A 95 32.29 -1.98 -7.34
CA ASN A 95 32.83 -2.66 -8.52
C ASN A 95 32.29 -2.03 -9.81
N ASP A 96 31.02 -1.64 -9.85
CA ASP A 96 30.42 -0.96 -10.99
C ASP A 96 31.04 0.41 -11.22
N ILE A 97 31.24 1.22 -10.18
CA ILE A 97 31.92 2.52 -10.30
C ILE A 97 33.36 2.33 -10.79
N ASN A 98 34.07 1.33 -10.26
CA ASN A 98 35.40 0.98 -10.75
C ASN A 98 35.38 0.48 -12.21
N SER A 99 34.29 -0.14 -12.66
CA SER A 99 34.09 -0.58 -14.05
C SER A 99 33.77 0.61 -14.96
N ILE A 100 32.94 1.56 -14.52
CA ILE A 100 32.68 2.81 -15.24
C ILE A 100 34.00 3.55 -15.47
N VAL A 101 34.81 3.74 -14.43
CA VAL A 101 36.09 4.43 -14.54
C VAL A 101 37.11 3.60 -15.34
N GLY A 102 37.26 2.31 -15.07
CA GLY A 102 38.27 1.46 -15.70
C GLY A 102 37.95 1.06 -17.14
N GLN A 103 36.75 0.53 -17.40
CA GLN A 103 36.36 -0.01 -18.72
C GLN A 103 35.92 1.08 -19.69
N ALA A 104 35.19 2.11 -19.24
CA ALA A 104 34.77 3.18 -20.14
C ALA A 104 35.94 4.07 -20.57
N LEU A 105 36.91 4.32 -19.67
CA LEU A 105 38.11 5.10 -19.98
C LEU A 105 39.29 4.28 -20.47
N LYS A 106 39.26 2.94 -20.31
CA LYS A 106 40.38 2.01 -20.55
C LYS A 106 41.63 2.32 -19.70
N VAL A 107 41.43 2.86 -18.50
CA VAL A 107 42.52 3.17 -17.55
C VAL A 107 42.91 1.90 -16.80
N ARG A 108 44.21 1.67 -16.60
CA ARG A 108 44.70 0.52 -15.83
C ARG A 108 44.66 0.86 -14.33
N PRO A 109 44.19 -0.05 -13.46
CA PRO A 109 44.21 0.19 -12.03
C PRO A 109 45.66 0.25 -11.52
N LEU A 110 45.90 1.09 -10.51
CA LEU A 110 47.15 1.13 -9.74
C LEU A 110 47.42 -0.25 -9.13
N LYS A 111 48.65 -0.77 -9.29
CA LYS A 111 49.02 -2.15 -8.90
C LYS A 111 49.37 -2.32 -7.41
N ASP A 112 49.15 -1.30 -6.59
CA ASP A 112 49.63 -1.32 -5.20
C ASP A 112 48.66 -2.05 -4.27
N LYS A 113 49.16 -3.07 -3.57
CA LYS A 113 48.34 -4.00 -2.74
C LYS A 113 48.13 -3.50 -1.30
N THR A 114 48.74 -2.38 -0.94
CA THR A 114 48.80 -1.85 0.45
C THR A 114 47.88 -0.65 0.70
N LEU A 115 47.25 -0.09 -0.33
CA LEU A 115 46.22 0.93 -0.17
C LEU A 115 44.88 0.23 0.06
N SER A 116 44.35 0.36 1.29
CA SER A 116 42.96 0.01 1.60
C SER A 116 42.03 0.68 0.59
N ALA A 117 41.18 -0.12 -0.07
CA ALA A 117 39.85 0.11 -0.68
C ALA A 117 39.47 1.43 -1.39
N ASP A 118 40.18 2.54 -1.20
CA ASP A 118 39.85 3.87 -1.66
C ASP A 118 40.56 4.12 -3.00
N LEU A 119 39.77 4.06 -4.07
CA LEU A 119 40.09 4.55 -5.42
C LEU A 119 41.32 3.91 -6.10
N ARG A 120 41.05 2.89 -6.93
CA ARG A 120 42.06 2.18 -7.74
C ARG A 120 42.69 3.00 -8.88
N TYR A 121 42.31 4.26 -9.05
CA TYR A 121 42.69 5.09 -10.21
C TYR A 121 43.14 6.48 -9.77
N SER A 122 44.17 7.02 -10.41
CA SER A 122 44.62 8.40 -10.19
C SER A 122 43.71 9.39 -10.92
N ASP A 123 43.19 10.40 -10.20
CA ASP A 123 42.35 11.46 -10.77
C ASP A 123 43.01 12.17 -11.97
N GLN A 124 44.35 12.29 -11.96
CA GLN A 124 45.11 12.89 -13.06
C GLN A 124 45.14 12.01 -14.32
N GLU A 125 45.20 10.69 -14.15
CA GLU A 125 45.17 9.73 -15.27
C GLU A 125 43.77 9.68 -15.90
N VAL A 126 42.73 9.71 -15.05
CA VAL A 126 41.33 9.77 -15.47
C VAL A 126 41.06 11.03 -16.30
N GLU A 127 41.47 12.20 -15.82
CA GLU A 127 41.28 13.47 -16.55
C GLU A 127 42.05 13.49 -17.88
N SER A 128 43.28 12.98 -17.90
CA SER A 128 44.09 12.87 -19.12
C SER A 128 43.46 11.97 -20.19
N CYS A 129 42.82 10.87 -19.76
CA CYS A 129 42.08 9.98 -20.65
C CYS A 129 40.78 10.64 -21.17
N LEU A 130 40.06 11.35 -20.30
CA LEU A 130 38.87 12.11 -20.68
C LEU A 130 39.22 13.18 -21.72
N ASP A 131 40.30 13.94 -21.54
CA ASP A 131 40.79 14.90 -22.53
C ASP A 131 41.05 14.27 -23.91
N CYS A 132 41.63 13.08 -23.93
CA CYS A 132 41.85 12.34 -25.18
C CYS A 132 40.54 11.87 -25.85
N ILE A 133 39.51 11.58 -25.06
CA ILE A 133 38.18 11.18 -25.52
C ILE A 133 37.42 12.41 -26.05
N ARG A 134 37.50 13.55 -25.35
CA ARG A 134 36.87 14.84 -25.73
C ARG A 134 37.28 15.26 -27.14
N ARG A 135 38.57 15.12 -27.48
CA ARG A 135 39.13 15.50 -28.79
C ARG A 135 38.65 14.66 -29.98
N LYS A 136 37.98 13.51 -29.77
CA LYS A 136 37.56 12.59 -30.85
C LYS A 136 36.07 12.23 -30.74
N PRO A 137 35.20 12.69 -31.67
CA PRO A 137 33.75 12.52 -31.55
C PRO A 137 33.30 11.06 -31.56
N THR A 138 33.97 10.19 -32.32
CA THR A 138 33.69 8.75 -32.37
C THR A 138 34.06 8.03 -31.07
N LYS A 139 35.10 8.48 -30.35
CA LYS A 139 35.47 7.95 -29.03
C LYS A 139 34.51 8.48 -27.96
N SER A 140 34.15 9.76 -28.02
CA SER A 140 33.17 10.39 -27.14
C SER A 140 31.82 9.66 -27.18
N ARG A 141 31.28 9.36 -28.36
CA ARG A 141 30.03 8.59 -28.49
C ARG A 141 30.12 7.17 -27.91
N LYS A 142 31.23 6.45 -28.14
CA LYS A 142 31.43 5.09 -27.59
C LYS A 142 31.59 5.11 -26.06
N PHE A 143 32.29 6.10 -25.53
CA PHE A 143 32.44 6.32 -24.10
C PHE A 143 31.07 6.54 -23.44
N VAL A 144 30.26 7.47 -23.95
CA VAL A 144 28.93 7.77 -23.42
C VAL A 144 28.03 6.54 -23.39
N TYR A 145 27.98 5.76 -24.49
CA TYR A 145 27.17 4.55 -24.55
C TYR A 145 27.62 3.48 -23.53
N CYS A 146 28.94 3.29 -23.38
CA CYS A 146 29.50 2.35 -22.42
C CYS A 146 29.23 2.80 -20.98
N ALA A 147 29.40 4.10 -20.69
CA ALA A 147 29.15 4.68 -19.38
C ALA A 147 27.67 4.57 -19.00
N PHE A 148 26.73 4.83 -19.92
CA PHE A 148 25.31 4.68 -19.65
C PHE A 148 24.92 3.26 -19.29
N LYS A 149 25.40 2.25 -20.03
CA LYS A 149 25.09 0.85 -19.71
C LYS A 149 25.50 0.50 -18.27
N HIS A 150 26.68 0.92 -17.84
CA HIS A 150 27.14 0.68 -16.47
C HIS A 150 26.44 1.57 -15.43
N THR A 151 25.95 2.74 -15.84
CA THR A 151 25.10 3.59 -14.99
C THR A 151 23.76 2.90 -14.72
N ASP A 152 23.19 2.19 -15.71
CA ASP A 152 21.98 1.40 -15.54
C ASP A 152 22.19 0.22 -14.56
N ASP A 153 23.35 -0.46 -14.62
CA ASP A 153 23.73 -1.50 -13.66
C ASP A 153 23.86 -0.91 -12.23
N LEU A 154 24.48 0.27 -12.11
CA LEU A 154 24.68 0.97 -10.85
C LEU A 154 23.35 1.42 -10.21
N GLU A 155 22.42 1.94 -11.01
CA GLU A 155 21.06 2.28 -10.56
C GLU A 155 20.32 1.02 -10.05
N THR A 156 20.48 -0.11 -10.74
CA THR A 156 19.88 -1.39 -10.32
C THR A 156 20.41 -1.82 -8.94
N HIS A 157 21.73 -1.74 -8.71
CA HIS A 157 22.29 -2.07 -7.39
C HIS A 157 21.96 -1.03 -6.32
N LEU A 158 21.82 0.25 -6.67
CA LEU A 158 21.36 1.28 -5.74
C LEU A 158 19.91 1.03 -5.29
N GLU A 159 19.03 0.63 -6.20
CA GLU A 159 17.67 0.20 -5.86
C GLU A 159 17.67 -1.01 -4.92
N GLN A 160 18.54 -1.99 -5.17
CA GLN A 160 18.72 -3.14 -4.28
C GLN A 160 19.21 -2.72 -2.89
N LEU A 161 20.14 -1.76 -2.80
CA LEU A 161 20.64 -1.24 -1.53
C LEU A 161 19.50 -0.61 -0.72
N HIS A 162 18.72 0.26 -1.35
CA HIS A 162 17.59 0.92 -0.68
C HIS A 162 16.56 -0.11 -0.19
N ARG A 163 16.21 -1.10 -1.02
CA ARG A 163 15.32 -2.21 -0.63
C ARG A 163 15.81 -2.94 0.62
N LYS A 164 17.11 -3.26 0.68
CA LYS A 164 17.70 -3.98 1.81
C LYS A 164 17.78 -3.13 3.08
N LEU A 165 17.97 -1.81 2.96
CA LEU A 165 17.93 -0.90 4.10
C LEU A 165 16.51 -0.72 4.65
N THR A 166 15.49 -0.58 3.80
CA THR A 166 14.09 -0.55 4.24
C THR A 166 13.70 -1.87 4.91
N LEU A 167 14.11 -3.01 4.35
CA LEU A 167 13.90 -4.32 4.96
C LEU A 167 14.60 -4.43 6.32
N LEU A 168 15.84 -3.94 6.44
CA LEU A 168 16.59 -3.95 7.70
C LEU A 168 15.84 -3.18 8.79
N GLU A 169 15.34 -1.98 8.48
CA GLU A 169 14.57 -1.20 9.44
C GLU A 169 13.26 -1.91 9.84
N ARG A 170 12.52 -2.47 8.86
CA ARG A 170 11.27 -3.19 9.13
C ARG A 170 11.47 -4.46 9.96
N LEU A 171 12.49 -5.26 9.66
CA LEU A 171 12.84 -6.43 10.48
C LEU A 171 13.21 -6.01 11.90
N SER A 172 14.00 -4.95 12.04
CA SER A 172 14.42 -4.44 13.36
C SER A 172 13.21 -4.00 14.17
N ASP A 173 12.30 -3.23 13.59
CA ASP A 173 11.08 -2.79 14.26
C ASP A 173 10.14 -3.98 14.59
N SER A 174 9.98 -4.94 13.66
CA SER A 174 9.13 -6.14 13.85
C SER A 174 9.62 -7.01 15.02
N TYR A 175 10.92 -7.34 15.06
CA TYR A 175 11.48 -8.16 16.12
C TYR A 175 11.55 -7.45 17.47
N LEU A 176 11.77 -6.14 17.45
CA LEU A 176 11.77 -5.33 18.66
C LEU A 176 10.36 -5.26 19.28
N ASP A 177 9.33 -5.11 18.44
CA ASP A 177 7.93 -5.14 18.88
C ASP A 177 7.55 -6.52 19.45
N SER A 178 8.05 -7.62 18.86
CA SER A 178 7.78 -8.98 19.35
C SER A 178 8.49 -9.32 20.65
N GLU A 179 9.74 -8.89 20.84
CA GLU A 179 10.54 -9.22 22.02
C GLU A 179 10.25 -8.30 23.21
N HIS A 180 9.76 -7.09 22.95
CA HIS A 180 9.52 -6.07 23.97
C HIS A 180 8.16 -5.36 23.83
N PRO A 181 7.03 -6.09 23.84
CA PRO A 181 5.70 -5.50 23.62
C PRO A 181 5.39 -4.37 24.62
N ASP A 182 5.83 -4.50 25.87
CA ASP A 182 5.57 -3.55 26.95
C ASP A 182 6.29 -2.19 26.79
N LEU A 183 7.44 -2.16 26.10
CA LEU A 183 8.22 -0.92 25.91
C LEU A 183 7.58 -0.01 24.86
N PHE A 184 6.85 -0.59 23.90
CA PHE A 184 6.34 0.17 22.76
C PHE A 184 4.92 0.67 22.94
N HIS A 185 4.09 0.05 23.79
CA HIS A 185 2.71 0.44 24.12
C HIS A 185 2.50 1.90 24.59
N GLY A 186 3.55 2.75 24.66
CA GLY A 186 3.45 4.17 25.02
C GLY A 186 4.31 5.15 24.22
N LEU A 187 5.07 4.70 23.22
CA LEU A 187 5.96 5.57 22.44
C LEU A 187 5.28 6.07 21.17
N ARG A 188 5.09 7.40 21.07
CA ARG A 188 4.62 8.06 19.85
C ARG A 188 5.78 8.08 18.85
N ARG A 189 5.67 7.30 17.78
CA ARG A 189 6.63 7.28 16.66
C ARG A 189 6.32 8.45 15.72
N LEU A 190 7.26 8.74 14.82
CA LEU A 190 7.08 9.77 13.79
C LEU A 190 5.92 9.36 12.85
N PRO A 191 5.17 10.31 12.28
CA PRO A 191 4.11 10.02 11.32
C PRO A 191 4.60 9.06 10.23
N GLY A 192 3.82 8.01 9.96
CA GLY A 192 4.20 6.94 9.03
C GLY A 192 5.14 5.88 9.60
N ARG A 193 5.44 5.86 10.91
CA ARG A 193 6.04 4.70 11.59
C ARG A 193 5.03 4.12 12.59
N ARG A 194 4.99 2.79 12.70
CA ARG A 194 4.02 2.03 13.52
C ARG A 194 3.83 2.64 14.91
N ASP A 195 2.69 3.28 15.14
CA ASP A 195 2.28 3.78 16.46
C ASP A 195 1.50 2.67 17.15
N THR A 196 1.94 2.23 18.33
CA THR A 196 1.01 1.50 19.20
C THR A 196 0.25 2.52 20.06
N PRO A 197 -1.07 2.34 20.21
CA PRO A 197 -1.93 3.34 20.83
C PRO A 197 -1.63 3.50 22.33
N LYS A 198 -1.57 4.75 22.79
CA LYS A 198 -1.59 5.08 24.23
C LYS A 198 -3.00 4.89 24.78
N PRO A 199 -3.20 4.11 25.85
CA PRO A 199 -4.46 4.14 26.59
C PRO A 199 -4.57 5.43 27.40
N GLY A 200 -5.65 6.21 27.20
CA GLY A 200 -6.06 7.25 28.15
C GLY A 200 -5.98 8.72 27.71
N HIS A 201 -6.17 9.03 26.42
CA HIS A 201 -6.40 10.42 26.00
C HIS A 201 -7.67 10.55 25.15
N SER A 202 -8.26 11.74 25.14
CA SER A 202 -9.51 12.20 24.48
C SER A 202 -9.87 11.65 23.08
N ARG A 203 -8.96 10.92 22.42
CA ARG A 203 -9.16 10.15 21.20
C ARG A 203 -9.98 8.86 21.39
N ASP A 204 -10.04 8.29 22.59
CA ASP A 204 -10.80 7.06 22.84
C ASP A 204 -12.28 7.20 22.44
N HIS A 205 -12.87 8.39 22.61
CA HIS A 205 -14.25 8.65 22.19
C HIS A 205 -14.41 8.68 20.65
N VAL A 206 -13.42 9.18 19.91
CA VAL A 206 -13.47 9.21 18.43
C VAL A 206 -13.31 7.79 17.89
N ILE A 207 -12.38 7.01 18.47
CA ILE A 207 -12.17 5.60 18.14
C ILE A 207 -13.43 4.79 18.46
N GLN A 208 -14.01 4.97 19.65
CA GLN A 208 -15.28 4.33 20.03
C GLN A 208 -16.42 4.69 19.07
N GLN A 209 -16.55 5.96 18.68
CA GLN A 209 -17.60 6.36 17.73
C GLN A 209 -17.39 5.72 16.35
N LYS A 210 -16.16 5.71 15.83
CA LYS A 210 -15.84 5.09 14.54
C LYS A 210 -15.99 3.56 14.58
N LEU A 211 -15.65 2.92 15.70
CA LEU A 211 -15.92 1.50 15.94
C LEU A 211 -17.43 1.22 15.96
N LEU A 212 -18.21 2.05 16.63
CA LEU A 212 -19.68 1.94 16.65
C LEU A 212 -20.28 2.11 15.25
N ASP A 213 -19.77 3.07 14.47
CA ASP A 213 -20.17 3.27 13.07
C ASP A 213 -19.81 2.04 12.21
N GLY A 214 -18.61 1.47 12.38
CA GLY A 214 -18.19 0.24 11.71
C GLY A 214 -19.06 -0.96 12.08
N LEU A 215 -19.36 -1.14 13.37
CA LEU A 215 -20.26 -2.20 13.86
C LEU A 215 -21.68 -2.05 13.32
N SER A 216 -22.19 -0.81 13.24
CA SER A 216 -23.51 -0.54 12.63
C SER A 216 -23.49 -0.91 11.15
N ALA A 217 -22.47 -0.44 10.42
CA ALA A 217 -22.36 -0.69 8.99
C ALA A 217 -22.17 -2.18 8.67
N ARG A 218 -21.51 -2.96 9.55
CA ARG A 218 -21.43 -4.42 9.43
C ARG A 218 -22.78 -5.09 9.60
N LYS A 219 -23.57 -4.69 10.62
CA LYS A 219 -24.93 -5.21 10.80
C LYS A 219 -25.79 -4.91 9.57
N ASP A 220 -25.62 -3.73 8.99
CA ASP A 220 -26.29 -3.33 7.76
C ASP A 220 -25.83 -4.21 6.57
N ALA A 221 -24.53 -4.45 6.42
CA ALA A 221 -23.96 -5.31 5.39
C ALA A 221 -24.43 -6.78 5.52
N GLU A 222 -24.43 -7.35 6.73
CA GLU A 222 -24.94 -8.69 7.00
C GLU A 222 -26.45 -8.79 6.68
N LEU A 223 -27.22 -7.77 7.05
CA LEU A 223 -28.65 -7.71 6.78
C LEU A 223 -28.94 -7.61 5.27
N LEU A 224 -28.16 -6.80 4.54
CA LEU A 224 -28.22 -6.70 3.08
C LEU A 224 -27.83 -8.00 2.40
N HIS A 225 -26.76 -8.66 2.85
CA HIS A 225 -26.33 -9.96 2.33
C HIS A 225 -27.47 -10.98 2.43
N ARG A 226 -28.13 -11.09 3.59
CA ARG A 226 -29.29 -11.98 3.74
C ARG A 226 -30.47 -11.59 2.84
N ALA A 227 -30.67 -10.31 2.58
CA ALA A 227 -31.74 -9.82 1.70
C ALA A 227 -31.44 -9.98 0.20
N SER A 228 -30.19 -10.26 -0.16
CA SER A 228 -29.73 -10.35 -1.54
C SER A 228 -29.86 -11.74 -2.18
N ASN A 229 -29.99 -12.81 -1.39
CA ASN A 229 -30.24 -14.20 -1.81
C ASN A 229 -29.36 -14.75 -2.97
N GLY A 230 -28.17 -14.19 -3.25
CA GLY A 230 -27.40 -14.58 -4.45
C GLY A 230 -25.89 -14.40 -4.38
N ASN A 231 -25.18 -15.28 -5.08
CA ASN A 231 -23.71 -15.35 -5.16
C ASN A 231 -23.11 -14.48 -6.29
N HIS A 232 -23.86 -13.56 -6.90
CA HIS A 232 -23.40 -12.74 -8.04
C HIS A 232 -23.74 -11.26 -7.82
N ILE A 233 -23.22 -10.72 -6.72
CA ILE A 233 -23.42 -9.33 -6.35
C ILE A 233 -22.12 -8.60 -6.63
N HIS A 234 -22.21 -7.47 -7.31
CA HIS A 234 -21.08 -6.56 -7.38
C HIS A 234 -21.32 -5.42 -6.39
N ILE A 235 -20.36 -5.19 -5.50
CA ILE A 235 -20.44 -4.19 -4.44
C ILE A 235 -19.35 -3.13 -4.65
N GLY A 236 -19.70 -1.86 -4.45
CA GLY A 236 -18.73 -0.77 -4.48
C GLY A 236 -17.77 -0.84 -3.30
N LEU A 237 -16.46 -0.94 -3.59
CA LEU A 237 -15.37 -0.89 -2.61
C LEU A 237 -14.77 0.49 -2.46
N ALA A 238 -14.79 1.37 -3.45
CA ALA A 238 -14.42 2.76 -3.26
C ALA A 238 -15.29 3.56 -4.19
N VAL A 239 -16.19 4.37 -3.64
CA VAL A 239 -17.18 5.08 -4.45
C VAL A 239 -17.27 6.53 -3.96
N PRO A 240 -16.43 7.44 -4.46
CA PRO A 240 -16.37 8.83 -3.97
C PRO A 240 -17.66 9.62 -4.27
N GLN A 241 -18.52 9.13 -5.15
CA GLN A 241 -19.76 9.78 -5.58
C GLN A 241 -20.94 9.54 -4.62
N ILE A 242 -20.85 8.60 -3.69
CA ILE A 242 -21.95 8.24 -2.77
C ILE A 242 -21.63 8.64 -1.34
N HIS A 243 -22.66 8.70 -0.48
CA HIS A 243 -22.46 9.00 0.93
C HIS A 243 -21.75 7.81 1.63
N ARG A 244 -20.90 8.09 2.63
CA ARG A 244 -20.05 7.08 3.30
C ARG A 244 -20.82 5.89 3.91
N ARG A 245 -22.09 6.10 4.28
CA ARG A 245 -22.97 5.06 4.83
C ARG A 245 -23.74 4.27 3.75
N ASP A 246 -23.68 4.69 2.49
CA ASP A 246 -24.45 4.08 1.41
C ASP A 246 -23.71 2.89 0.82
N PHE A 247 -24.46 1.90 0.37
CA PHE A 247 -23.94 0.76 -0.38
C PHE A 247 -24.37 0.89 -1.83
N ALA A 248 -23.41 0.88 -2.75
CA ALA A 248 -23.66 0.79 -4.17
C ALA A 248 -23.57 -0.67 -4.61
N PHE A 249 -24.58 -1.13 -5.35
CA PHE A 249 -24.64 -2.46 -5.92
C PHE A 249 -24.91 -2.42 -7.41
N LEU A 250 -24.30 -3.37 -8.13
CA LEU A 250 -24.69 -3.75 -9.48
C LEU A 250 -25.19 -5.19 -9.42
N LEU A 251 -26.47 -5.37 -9.71
CA LEU A 251 -27.21 -6.62 -9.53
C LEU A 251 -27.73 -7.11 -10.87
N SER A 252 -27.60 -8.40 -11.13
CA SER A 252 -28.20 -9.03 -12.31
C SER A 252 -29.59 -9.58 -11.94
N LEU A 253 -30.64 -9.00 -12.49
CA LEU A 253 -32.02 -9.47 -12.34
C LEU A 253 -32.65 -9.66 -13.72
N ASN A 254 -33.27 -10.82 -13.95
CA ASN A 254 -33.93 -11.15 -15.21
C ASN A 254 -33.04 -10.99 -16.46
N GLY A 255 -31.72 -11.14 -16.31
CA GLY A 255 -30.76 -10.97 -17.40
C GLY A 255 -30.33 -9.52 -17.67
N GLU A 256 -30.93 -8.54 -16.98
CA GLU A 256 -30.53 -7.14 -17.02
C GLU A 256 -29.76 -6.75 -15.76
N LYS A 257 -28.84 -5.79 -15.90
CA LYS A 257 -28.04 -5.29 -14.79
C LYS A 257 -28.58 -3.96 -14.30
N HIS A 258 -28.89 -3.92 -13.02
CA HIS A 258 -29.45 -2.75 -12.36
C HIS A 258 -28.47 -2.23 -11.33
N GLU A 259 -28.20 -0.94 -11.41
CA GLU A 259 -27.39 -0.23 -10.45
C GLU A 259 -28.28 0.42 -9.39
N VAL A 260 -28.02 0.14 -8.12
CA VAL A 260 -28.84 0.61 -7.01
C VAL A 260 -28.00 1.09 -5.84
N LEU A 261 -28.49 2.13 -5.17
CA LEU A 261 -27.95 2.65 -3.92
C LEU A 261 -28.88 2.25 -2.77
N MET A 262 -28.28 1.72 -1.71
CA MET A 262 -28.94 1.31 -0.48
C MET A 262 -28.46 2.21 0.66
N HIS A 263 -29.35 3.04 1.19
CA HIS A 263 -29.08 3.89 2.34
C HIS A 263 -29.70 3.28 3.61
N PRO A 264 -28.92 2.94 4.66
CA PRO A 264 -29.46 2.39 5.90
C PRO A 264 -30.38 3.36 6.62
N VAL A 265 -31.60 2.92 6.96
CA VAL A 265 -32.63 3.73 7.64
C VAL A 265 -33.40 2.92 8.70
N LYS A 266 -34.02 3.62 9.66
CA LYS A 266 -34.95 2.99 10.62
C LYS A 266 -36.40 3.21 10.17
N ILE A 267 -37.07 2.13 9.79
CA ILE A 267 -38.48 2.09 9.39
C ILE A 267 -39.31 1.77 10.63
N LYS A 268 -39.93 2.80 11.22
CA LYS A 268 -40.68 2.68 12.51
C LYS A 268 -42.14 2.24 12.34
N ALA A 269 -42.71 2.44 11.15
CA ALA A 269 -44.06 2.01 10.82
C ALA A 269 -44.15 1.77 9.31
N VAL A 270 -44.72 0.62 8.93
CA VAL A 270 -45.05 0.31 7.54
C VAL A 270 -46.40 0.97 7.26
N SER A 271 -46.41 2.29 7.03
CA SER A 271 -47.65 3.01 6.69
C SER A 271 -48.18 2.64 5.30
N ASP A 272 -47.30 2.14 4.43
CA ASP A 272 -47.64 1.69 3.09
C ASP A 272 -46.86 0.40 2.77
N SER A 273 -47.51 -0.75 2.94
CA SER A 273 -46.91 -2.07 2.73
C SER A 273 -46.53 -2.34 1.28
N SER A 274 -47.07 -1.56 0.32
CA SER A 274 -46.72 -1.67 -1.09
C SER A 274 -45.34 -1.08 -1.40
N ARG A 275 -44.89 -0.11 -0.60
CA ARG A 275 -43.59 0.58 -0.74
C ARG A 275 -42.45 -0.08 0.03
N VAL A 276 -42.77 -1.06 0.88
CA VAL A 276 -41.80 -1.78 1.72
C VAL A 276 -41.64 -3.21 1.23
N GLN A 277 -40.53 -3.47 0.57
CA GLN A 277 -40.16 -4.78 0.01
C GLN A 277 -39.27 -5.56 0.99
N ARG A 278 -39.26 -6.89 0.91
CA ARG A 278 -38.50 -7.74 1.84
C ARG A 278 -37.14 -8.19 1.32
N GLU A 279 -36.99 -8.23 0.00
CA GLU A 279 -35.82 -8.79 -0.68
C GLU A 279 -35.37 -7.88 -1.81
N MET A 280 -34.09 -7.94 -2.19
CA MET A 280 -33.58 -7.15 -3.30
C MET A 280 -34.29 -7.48 -4.62
N ALA A 281 -34.63 -8.77 -4.83
CA ALA A 281 -35.33 -9.25 -6.02
C ALA A 281 -36.72 -8.63 -6.21
N THR A 282 -37.37 -8.15 -5.13
CA THR A 282 -38.67 -7.46 -5.18
C THR A 282 -38.55 -5.95 -5.04
N ALA A 283 -37.55 -5.46 -4.30
CA ALA A 283 -37.25 -4.04 -4.13
C ALA A 283 -36.88 -3.34 -5.44
N ILE A 284 -36.13 -4.01 -6.30
CA ILE A 284 -35.58 -3.41 -7.52
C ILE A 284 -36.64 -3.26 -8.62
N PRO A 285 -37.45 -4.29 -8.95
CA PRO A 285 -38.58 -4.10 -9.86
C PRO A 285 -39.54 -3.02 -9.39
N ALA A 286 -39.82 -2.92 -8.08
CA ALA A 286 -40.67 -1.88 -7.52
C ALA A 286 -40.07 -0.47 -7.69
N LEU A 287 -38.75 -0.33 -7.51
CA LEU A 287 -38.03 0.93 -7.79
C LEU A 287 -38.13 1.32 -9.28
N LEU A 288 -38.02 0.36 -10.21
CA LEU A 288 -38.10 0.62 -11.65
C LEU A 288 -39.49 1.04 -12.10
N GLN A 289 -40.54 0.56 -11.43
CA GLN A 289 -41.92 1.00 -11.69
C GLN A 289 -42.20 2.43 -11.18
N HIS A 290 -41.46 2.86 -10.15
CA HIS A 290 -41.64 4.16 -9.50
C HIS A 290 -40.31 4.92 -9.35
N THR A 291 -39.67 5.22 -10.49
CA THR A 291 -38.32 5.82 -10.56
C THR A 291 -38.18 7.18 -9.87
N HIS A 292 -39.28 7.90 -9.64
CA HIS A 292 -39.30 9.20 -8.98
C HIS A 292 -39.55 9.12 -7.46
N GLU A 293 -39.85 7.94 -6.92
CA GLU A 293 -40.17 7.74 -5.50
C GLU A 293 -39.12 6.88 -4.81
N SER A 294 -38.95 7.07 -3.50
CA SER A 294 -38.06 6.22 -2.70
C SER A 294 -38.75 4.90 -2.38
N CYS A 295 -38.16 3.81 -2.85
CA CYS A 295 -38.53 2.46 -2.44
C CYS A 295 -37.86 2.14 -1.09
N TYR A 296 -38.51 1.34 -0.24
CA TYR A 296 -37.94 0.91 1.02
C TYR A 296 -37.83 -0.61 1.06
N MET A 297 -36.76 -1.10 1.67
CA MET A 297 -36.55 -2.51 1.91
C MET A 297 -36.48 -2.76 3.42
N LEU A 298 -37.35 -3.61 3.93
CA LEU A 298 -37.32 -4.10 5.31
C LEU A 298 -37.09 -5.62 5.27
N PRO A 299 -35.83 -6.08 5.39
CA PRO A 299 -35.53 -7.50 5.34
C PRO A 299 -36.27 -8.27 6.44
N SER A 300 -36.77 -9.46 6.11
CA SER A 300 -37.65 -10.27 6.97
C SER A 300 -37.09 -10.56 8.38
N ALA A 301 -35.77 -10.51 8.53
CA ALA A 301 -35.07 -10.73 9.80
C ALA A 301 -35.01 -9.47 10.71
N SER A 302 -35.56 -8.33 10.28
CA SER A 302 -35.47 -7.05 10.96
C SER A 302 -36.84 -6.49 11.32
N SER A 303 -36.95 -5.94 12.53
CA SER A 303 -38.17 -5.28 13.02
C SER A 303 -38.27 -3.81 12.65
N SER A 304 -37.13 -3.16 12.35
CA SER A 304 -37.09 -1.72 12.05
C SER A 304 -35.87 -1.25 11.26
N ALA A 305 -34.76 -1.99 11.27
CA ALA A 305 -33.60 -1.66 10.43
C ALA A 305 -33.89 -2.06 8.98
N GLY A 306 -33.89 -1.09 8.07
CA GLY A 306 -34.16 -1.29 6.66
C GLY A 306 -33.30 -0.38 5.80
N PHE A 307 -33.63 -0.30 4.53
CA PHE A 307 -32.87 0.43 3.54
C PHE A 307 -33.80 1.28 2.69
N GLN A 308 -33.43 2.52 2.45
CA GLN A 308 -33.97 3.29 1.36
C GLN A 308 -33.24 2.85 0.09
N VAL A 309 -33.99 2.44 -0.92
CA VAL A 309 -33.50 1.95 -2.20
C VAL A 309 -33.75 3.02 -3.24
N SER A 310 -32.69 3.44 -3.92
CA SER A 310 -32.77 4.49 -4.95
C SER A 310 -31.84 4.20 -6.12
N SER A 311 -32.20 4.71 -7.30
CA SER A 311 -31.31 4.71 -8.45
C SER A 311 -30.20 5.75 -8.24
N PRO A 312 -28.93 5.42 -8.56
CA PRO A 312 -27.85 6.40 -8.49
C PRO A 312 -28.10 7.55 -9.48
N PRO A 313 -27.67 8.78 -9.16
CA PRO A 313 -27.87 9.95 -10.05
C PRO A 313 -27.06 9.86 -11.35
N SER A 314 -26.03 9.02 -11.38
CA SER A 314 -25.18 8.75 -12.54
C SER A 314 -24.71 7.31 -12.51
N THR A 315 -24.32 6.72 -13.65
CA THR A 315 -23.75 5.37 -13.70
C THR A 315 -22.40 5.30 -12.98
N ILE A 316 -22.29 4.47 -11.95
CA ILE A 316 -21.09 4.37 -11.10
C ILE A 316 -20.40 3.03 -11.34
N LEU A 317 -21.09 1.92 -11.05
CA LEU A 317 -20.60 0.55 -11.08
C LEU A 317 -20.79 -0.13 -12.45
N SER A 318 -21.84 0.18 -13.19
CA SER A 318 -22.10 -0.41 -14.52
C SER A 318 -20.92 -0.19 -15.49
N ASN A 319 -20.24 0.95 -15.35
CA ASN A 319 -19.06 1.31 -16.12
C ASN A 319 -17.81 0.47 -15.81
N LEU A 320 -17.81 -0.26 -14.70
CA LEU A 320 -16.72 -1.12 -14.25
C LEU A 320 -16.90 -2.58 -14.68
N GLU A 321 -18.12 -3.01 -15.00
CA GLU A 321 -18.41 -4.40 -15.33
C GLU A 321 -17.54 -4.96 -16.46
N PHE A 322 -17.39 -4.19 -17.53
CA PHE A 322 -16.62 -4.57 -18.71
C PHE A 322 -15.12 -4.24 -18.58
N LYS A 323 -14.68 -3.79 -17.40
CA LYS A 323 -13.26 -3.57 -17.15
C LYS A 323 -12.59 -4.86 -16.76
N TYR A 324 -11.34 -4.97 -17.20
CA TYR A 324 -10.45 -6.04 -16.77
C TYR A 324 -10.28 -6.00 -15.25
N PRO A 325 -10.25 -7.17 -14.60
CA PRO A 325 -9.93 -7.24 -13.18
C PRO A 325 -8.48 -6.79 -12.94
N LEU A 326 -8.19 -6.44 -11.68
CA LEU A 326 -6.87 -5.98 -11.26
C LEU A 326 -5.78 -7.01 -11.62
N SER A 327 -6.06 -8.31 -11.45
CA SER A 327 -5.08 -9.37 -11.78
C SER A 327 -4.68 -9.37 -13.26
N THR A 328 -5.63 -9.15 -14.19
CA THR A 328 -5.34 -9.04 -15.63
C THR A 328 -4.54 -7.77 -15.94
N LEU A 329 -4.92 -6.62 -15.36
CA LEU A 329 -4.20 -5.36 -15.55
C LEU A 329 -2.73 -5.46 -15.07
N ILE A 330 -2.51 -6.20 -13.98
CA ILE A 330 -1.20 -6.47 -13.43
C ILE A 330 -0.38 -7.41 -14.34
N ARG A 331 -0.99 -8.51 -14.81
CA ARG A 331 -0.29 -9.55 -15.59
C ARG A 331 0.01 -9.12 -17.03
N GLU A 332 -0.92 -8.43 -17.68
CA GLU A 332 -0.84 -8.06 -19.11
C GLU A 332 -0.36 -6.62 -19.31
N ARG A 333 0.46 -6.12 -18.38
CA ARG A 333 0.95 -4.74 -18.32
C ARG A 333 1.53 -4.20 -19.64
N ASN A 334 2.14 -5.07 -20.44
CA ASN A 334 2.80 -4.69 -21.70
C ASN A 334 1.88 -4.84 -22.93
N ASP A 335 0.81 -5.63 -22.84
CA ASP A 335 -0.06 -5.98 -23.98
C ASP A 335 -1.40 -5.21 -23.95
N CYS A 336 -1.83 -4.78 -22.76
CA CYS A 336 -3.04 -4.00 -22.59
C CYS A 336 -2.77 -2.51 -22.89
N LEU A 337 -3.12 -2.06 -24.11
CA LEU A 337 -3.14 -0.64 -24.52
C LEU A 337 -4.10 0.24 -23.70
N THR A 338 -4.85 -0.32 -22.75
CA THR A 338 -5.62 0.45 -21.79
C THR A 338 -4.68 1.17 -20.83
N HIS A 339 -4.42 2.45 -21.12
CA HIS A 339 -3.65 3.44 -20.33
C HIS A 339 -4.17 3.70 -18.90
N GLN A 340 -4.36 2.66 -18.08
CA GLN A 340 -4.54 2.80 -16.63
C GLN A 340 -3.27 2.31 -15.92
N PHE A 341 -2.12 2.86 -16.31
CA PHE A 341 -0.96 2.79 -15.44
C PHE A 341 -1.28 3.65 -14.21
N LEU A 342 -1.51 3.01 -13.07
CA LEU A 342 -1.72 3.70 -11.81
C LEU A 342 -0.40 4.37 -11.43
N HIS A 343 -0.33 5.69 -11.59
CA HIS A 343 0.74 6.48 -10.99
C HIS A 343 0.80 6.19 -9.47
N PRO A 344 1.94 6.30 -8.77
CA PRO A 344 2.01 6.04 -7.33
C PRO A 344 0.94 6.76 -6.48
N HIS A 345 0.58 7.98 -6.87
CA HIS A 345 -0.54 8.73 -6.28
C HIS A 345 -1.90 8.03 -6.50
N ASP A 346 -2.15 7.48 -7.69
CA ASP A 346 -3.38 6.75 -8.00
C ASP A 346 -3.45 5.41 -7.27
N GLN A 347 -2.31 4.71 -7.12
CA GLN A 347 -2.18 3.51 -6.30
C GLN A 347 -2.55 3.80 -4.85
N SER A 348 -2.03 4.91 -4.30
CA SER A 348 -2.33 5.38 -2.95
C SER A 348 -3.80 5.72 -2.76
N ALA A 349 -4.42 6.42 -3.72
CA ALA A 349 -5.85 6.78 -3.65
C ALA A 349 -6.75 5.55 -3.66
N LEU A 350 -6.44 4.56 -4.50
CA LEU A 350 -7.16 3.30 -4.57
C LEU A 350 -7.00 2.49 -3.29
N ALA A 351 -5.77 2.37 -2.78
CA ALA A 351 -5.46 1.65 -1.56
C ALA A 351 -6.18 2.26 -0.33
N CYS A 352 -6.14 3.59 -0.16
CA CYS A 352 -6.91 4.28 0.88
C CYS A 352 -8.41 4.04 0.73
N GLY A 353 -8.94 4.17 -0.49
CA GLY A 353 -10.35 3.95 -0.79
C GLY A 353 -10.82 2.53 -0.43
N VAL A 354 -10.04 1.53 -0.83
CA VAL A 354 -10.32 0.12 -0.50
C VAL A 354 -10.24 -0.07 1.02
N ALA A 355 -9.17 0.37 1.67
CA ALA A 355 -8.98 0.19 3.11
C ALA A 355 -10.14 0.77 3.94
N HIS A 356 -10.61 1.97 3.60
CA HIS A 356 -11.72 2.65 4.28
C HIS A 356 -13.04 1.90 4.17
N ASN A 357 -13.37 1.40 2.98
CA ASN A 357 -14.69 0.87 2.68
C ASN A 357 -14.77 -0.65 2.90
N THR A 358 -13.66 -1.37 2.88
CA THR A 358 -13.63 -2.77 3.33
C THR A 358 -13.84 -2.88 4.83
N TYR A 359 -13.46 -1.85 5.62
CA TYR A 359 -13.67 -1.84 7.07
C TYR A 359 -15.10 -2.19 7.49
N ARG A 360 -16.10 -1.57 6.87
CA ARG A 360 -17.53 -1.84 7.14
C ARG A 360 -18.01 -3.23 6.66
N LEU A 361 -17.22 -3.89 5.82
CA LEU A 361 -17.51 -5.23 5.29
C LEU A 361 -16.75 -6.33 6.06
N ILE A 362 -15.85 -5.99 6.98
CA ILE A 362 -15.12 -6.96 7.79
C ILE A 362 -16.11 -7.82 8.58
N GLY A 363 -16.05 -9.13 8.34
CA GLY A 363 -16.95 -10.12 8.94
C GLY A 363 -18.20 -10.41 8.11
N SER A 364 -18.44 -9.67 7.02
CA SER A 364 -19.48 -10.03 6.05
C SER A 364 -18.98 -11.09 5.06
N PRO A 365 -19.85 -11.98 4.55
CA PRO A 365 -19.45 -13.02 3.57
C PRO A 365 -18.96 -12.47 2.23
N TRP A 366 -19.17 -11.19 1.93
CA TRP A 366 -18.68 -10.61 0.68
C TRP A 366 -17.15 -10.52 0.65
N LEU A 367 -16.48 -10.35 1.79
CA LEU A 367 -15.02 -10.27 1.82
C LEU A 367 -14.33 -11.62 1.63
N ASP A 368 -15.06 -12.73 1.71
CA ASP A 368 -14.54 -14.05 1.31
C ASP A 368 -14.14 -14.07 -0.17
N PHE A 369 -14.77 -13.24 -1.00
CA PHE A 369 -14.48 -13.09 -2.43
C PHE A 369 -13.42 -12.03 -2.73
N LEU A 370 -12.84 -11.36 -1.72
CA LEU A 370 -11.85 -10.30 -1.96
C LEU A 370 -10.54 -10.91 -2.48
N ASP A 371 -10.22 -10.56 -3.73
CA ASP A 371 -9.06 -10.99 -4.53
C ASP A 371 -8.89 -9.99 -5.69
N SER A 372 -7.67 -9.77 -6.20
CA SER A 372 -7.45 -8.96 -7.41
C SER A 372 -8.18 -9.47 -8.65
N HIS A 373 -8.52 -10.76 -8.73
CA HIS A 373 -9.38 -11.30 -9.80
C HIS A 373 -10.82 -10.75 -9.76
N ASN A 374 -11.26 -10.32 -8.60
CA ASN A 374 -12.61 -9.85 -8.35
C ASN A 374 -12.70 -8.33 -8.21
N VAL A 375 -11.57 -7.64 -8.08
CA VAL A 375 -11.53 -6.18 -7.96
C VAL A 375 -11.37 -5.53 -9.32
N ARG A 376 -12.25 -4.58 -9.64
CA ARG A 376 -12.19 -3.74 -10.84
C ARG A 376 -12.16 -2.27 -10.42
N CYS A 377 -11.37 -1.46 -11.12
CA CYS A 377 -11.24 -0.04 -10.81
C CYS A 377 -11.26 0.86 -12.06
N ARG A 378 -11.69 2.11 -11.88
CA ARG A 378 -11.70 3.13 -12.92
C ARG A 378 -11.61 4.52 -12.32
N LYS A 379 -10.86 5.40 -12.98
CA LYS A 379 -10.84 6.83 -12.70
C LYS A 379 -11.99 7.53 -13.42
N ASN A 380 -12.77 8.32 -12.70
CA ASN A 380 -13.82 9.16 -13.27
C ASN A 380 -13.22 10.44 -13.91
N ALA A 381 -14.05 11.22 -14.61
CA ALA A 381 -13.62 12.48 -15.23
C ALA A 381 -13.11 13.53 -14.23
N ALA A 382 -13.57 13.46 -12.98
CA ALA A 382 -13.11 14.32 -11.88
C ALA A 382 -11.79 13.83 -11.25
N GLY A 383 -11.16 12.80 -11.81
CA GLY A 383 -9.88 12.27 -11.32
C GLY A 383 -9.99 11.46 -10.02
N GLN A 384 -11.18 11.02 -9.65
CA GLN A 384 -11.40 10.17 -8.47
C GLN A 384 -11.57 8.72 -8.88
N TRP A 385 -11.09 7.81 -8.03
CA TRP A 385 -11.13 6.38 -8.29
C TRP A 385 -12.40 5.76 -7.76
N THR A 386 -13.04 4.95 -8.61
CA THR A 386 -14.11 4.05 -8.22
C THR A 386 -13.62 2.61 -8.31
N SER A 387 -13.83 1.80 -7.28
CA SER A 387 -13.53 0.36 -7.29
C SER A 387 -14.75 -0.47 -6.89
N MET A 388 -14.82 -1.68 -7.42
CA MET A 388 -15.93 -2.62 -7.28
C MET A 388 -15.36 -4.02 -7.03
N LEU A 389 -15.96 -4.73 -6.07
CA LEU A 389 -15.76 -6.15 -5.84
C LEU A 389 -16.88 -6.91 -6.55
N CYS A 390 -16.52 -7.82 -7.45
CA CYS A 390 -17.42 -8.81 -8.00
C CYS A 390 -17.36 -10.05 -7.13
N ALA A 391 -18.40 -10.34 -6.36
CA ALA A 391 -18.48 -11.57 -5.59
C ALA A 391 -18.64 -12.76 -6.57
N ALA A 392 -17.51 -13.29 -7.04
CA ALA A 392 -17.43 -14.48 -7.87
C ALA A 392 -16.37 -15.42 -7.26
N PRO A 393 -16.51 -16.75 -7.38
CA PRO A 393 -15.49 -17.69 -6.90
C PRO A 393 -14.11 -17.30 -7.45
N ALA A 394 -13.17 -17.04 -6.54
CA ALA A 394 -11.85 -16.47 -6.84
C ALA A 394 -10.81 -17.57 -7.12
N ASP A 395 -9.54 -17.16 -7.22
CA ASP A 395 -8.37 -18.05 -7.38
C ASP A 395 -8.37 -19.14 -6.29
N THR A 396 -8.17 -20.40 -6.70
CA THR A 396 -8.23 -21.56 -5.81
C THR A 396 -7.13 -21.49 -4.75
N SER A 397 -5.96 -20.96 -5.08
CA SER A 397 -4.79 -21.00 -4.19
C SER A 397 -4.95 -20.18 -2.90
N ILE A 398 -5.46 -18.94 -3.00
CA ILE A 398 -5.66 -18.07 -1.84
C ILE A 398 -6.76 -18.64 -0.94
N THR A 399 -7.87 -19.05 -1.56
CA THR A 399 -9.02 -19.57 -0.82
C THR A 399 -8.67 -20.90 -0.14
N ASP A 400 -7.96 -21.80 -0.81
CA ASP A 400 -7.54 -23.07 -0.24
C ASP A 400 -6.60 -22.89 0.95
N ALA A 401 -5.58 -22.02 0.85
CA ALA A 401 -4.63 -21.78 1.94
C ALA A 401 -5.31 -21.16 3.17
N VAL A 402 -6.21 -20.20 2.94
CA VAL A 402 -6.94 -19.50 4.00
C VAL A 402 -7.97 -20.43 4.68
N GLU A 403 -8.65 -21.30 3.93
CA GLU A 403 -9.54 -22.32 4.50
C GLU A 403 -8.79 -23.43 5.23
N GLN A 404 -7.60 -23.83 4.77
CA GLN A 404 -6.74 -24.77 5.51
C GLN A 404 -6.27 -24.18 6.85
N TYR A 405 -5.87 -22.91 6.86
CA TYR A 405 -5.56 -22.19 8.09
C TYR A 405 -6.78 -22.14 9.03
N ARG A 406 -7.98 -21.89 8.48
CA ARG A 406 -9.23 -21.92 9.24
C ARG A 406 -9.49 -23.28 9.86
N ALA A 407 -9.35 -24.35 9.08
CA ALA A 407 -9.53 -25.73 9.54
C ALA A 407 -8.56 -26.09 10.67
N ALA A 408 -7.29 -25.67 10.58
CA ALA A 408 -6.28 -25.93 11.60
C ALA A 408 -6.51 -25.17 12.92
N ASN A 409 -7.17 -24.00 12.85
CA ASN A 409 -7.45 -23.14 14.01
C ASN A 409 -8.88 -23.29 14.56
N LEU A 410 -9.68 -24.21 14.03
CA LEU A 410 -10.98 -24.57 14.57
C LEU A 410 -10.80 -25.45 15.82
N ASP A 411 -10.66 -24.84 17.00
CA ASP A 411 -10.77 -25.58 18.26
C ASP A 411 -12.27 -25.84 18.57
N PRO A 412 -12.71 -27.11 18.71
CA PRO A 412 -14.08 -27.41 19.11
C PRO A 412 -14.46 -26.89 20.50
N ARG A 413 -13.48 -26.52 21.34
CA ARG A 413 -13.68 -25.99 22.71
C ARG A 413 -13.54 -24.47 22.81
N ASP A 414 -12.83 -23.83 21.88
CA ASP A 414 -12.62 -22.38 21.84
C ASP A 414 -13.13 -21.83 20.49
N ARG A 415 -14.35 -21.27 20.49
CA ARG A 415 -15.00 -20.71 19.29
C ARG A 415 -14.40 -19.35 18.90
N ARG A 416 -13.09 -19.28 18.67
CA ARG A 416 -12.47 -18.06 18.13
C ARG A 416 -12.87 -17.92 16.66
N ASP A 417 -13.68 -16.92 16.36
CA ASP A 417 -13.99 -16.57 14.97
C ASP A 417 -12.82 -15.82 14.33
N ILE A 418 -12.01 -16.56 13.55
CA ILE A 418 -10.87 -15.99 12.82
C ILE A 418 -11.26 -15.39 11.46
N THR A 419 -12.54 -15.45 11.05
CA THR A 419 -13.01 -14.94 9.75
C THR A 419 -12.63 -13.47 9.54
N LYS A 420 -12.66 -12.64 10.59
CA LYS A 420 -12.23 -11.24 10.49
C LYS A 420 -10.73 -11.09 10.19
N HIS A 421 -9.89 -11.91 10.79
CA HIS A 421 -8.45 -11.89 10.56
C HIS A 421 -8.13 -12.36 9.13
N MET A 422 -8.84 -13.39 8.64
CA MET A 422 -8.76 -13.83 7.24
C MET A 422 -9.16 -12.71 6.26
N HIS A 423 -10.22 -11.96 6.56
CA HIS A 423 -10.62 -10.80 5.75
C HIS A 423 -9.56 -9.69 5.76
N ILE A 424 -8.98 -9.36 6.92
CA ILE A 424 -7.90 -8.38 7.03
C ILE A 424 -6.68 -8.82 6.21
N PHE A 425 -6.33 -10.10 6.25
CA PHE A 425 -5.26 -10.67 5.44
C PHE A 425 -5.53 -10.53 3.94
N ARG A 426 -6.74 -10.86 3.48
CA ARG A 426 -7.16 -10.67 2.07
C ARG A 426 -7.10 -9.20 1.64
N ILE A 427 -7.47 -8.27 2.51
CA ILE A 427 -7.31 -6.83 2.26
C ILE A 427 -5.83 -6.51 2.05
N GLY A 428 -4.94 -7.02 2.91
CA GLY A 428 -3.49 -6.84 2.78
C GLY A 428 -2.93 -7.30 1.43
N LEU A 429 -3.39 -8.45 0.93
CA LEU A 429 -2.99 -8.97 -0.39
C LEU A 429 -3.38 -7.98 -1.50
N VAL A 430 -4.64 -7.57 -1.54
CA VAL A 430 -5.13 -6.63 -2.58
C VAL A 430 -4.41 -5.29 -2.50
N LEU A 431 -4.15 -4.76 -1.29
CA LEU A 431 -3.39 -3.52 -1.11
C LEU A 431 -1.95 -3.63 -1.63
N ALA A 432 -1.27 -4.73 -1.34
CA ALA A 432 0.07 -4.96 -1.84
C ALA A 432 0.10 -5.15 -3.37
N GLU A 433 -0.88 -5.84 -3.95
CA GLU A 433 -0.99 -5.97 -5.41
C GLU A 433 -1.24 -4.63 -6.11
N PHE A 434 -2.07 -3.75 -5.53
CA PHE A 434 -2.26 -2.38 -6.02
C PHE A 434 -0.95 -1.57 -6.00
N ALA A 435 -0.20 -1.65 -4.90
CA ALA A 435 1.03 -0.88 -4.71
C ALA A 435 2.20 -1.42 -5.56
N LEU A 436 2.33 -2.75 -5.66
CA LEU A 436 3.44 -3.39 -6.37
C LEU A 436 3.21 -3.48 -7.87
N GLN A 437 1.95 -3.41 -8.32
CA GLN A 437 1.54 -3.73 -9.69
C GLN A 437 2.07 -5.07 -10.16
N SER A 438 2.07 -6.04 -9.25
CA SER A 438 2.58 -7.39 -9.43
C SER A 438 1.67 -8.32 -8.65
N PRO A 439 1.34 -9.51 -9.17
CA PRO A 439 0.54 -10.44 -8.41
C PRO A 439 1.39 -10.89 -7.22
N ILE A 440 0.75 -11.03 -6.06
CA ILE A 440 1.36 -11.76 -4.96
C ILE A 440 1.23 -13.23 -5.35
N GLY A 441 2.33 -13.98 -5.26
CA GLY A 441 2.35 -15.34 -5.80
C GLY A 441 1.51 -16.32 -4.99
N THR A 442 1.76 -17.61 -5.19
CA THR A 442 0.95 -18.70 -4.61
C THR A 442 1.00 -18.67 -3.07
N LEU A 443 -0.14 -18.84 -2.42
CA LEU A 443 -0.18 -19.02 -0.96
C LEU A 443 -0.12 -20.50 -0.60
N SER A 444 0.56 -20.84 0.49
CA SER A 444 0.60 -22.20 1.01
C SER A 444 0.44 -22.20 2.53
N PHE A 445 -0.42 -23.07 3.04
CA PHE A 445 -0.54 -23.25 4.48
C PHE A 445 0.61 -24.14 4.98
N ASN A 446 1.32 -23.68 6.00
CA ASN A 446 2.38 -24.42 6.66
C ASN A 446 1.84 -25.08 7.94
N PRO A 447 1.63 -26.41 7.95
CA PRO A 447 1.05 -27.10 9.10
C PRO A 447 2.00 -27.19 10.29
N ILE A 448 3.30 -26.95 10.10
CA ILE A 448 4.30 -27.03 11.17
C ILE A 448 4.25 -25.77 12.03
N THR A 449 4.22 -24.60 11.37
CA THR A 449 4.17 -23.30 12.03
C THR A 449 2.73 -22.81 12.25
N CYS A 450 1.74 -23.47 11.64
CA CYS A 450 0.35 -23.03 11.59
C CYS A 450 0.21 -21.61 11.00
N THR A 451 0.99 -21.29 9.96
CA THR A 451 1.01 -19.98 9.30
C THR A 451 0.72 -20.10 7.80
N ILE A 452 0.44 -18.98 7.14
CA ILE A 452 0.36 -18.91 5.68
C ILE A 452 1.69 -18.38 5.14
N ASP A 453 2.34 -19.18 4.30
CA ASP A 453 3.56 -18.83 3.58
C ASP A 453 3.18 -18.18 2.24
N ILE A 454 3.76 -17.01 1.96
CA ILE A 454 3.58 -16.29 0.70
C ILE A 454 4.73 -16.68 -0.22
N LEU A 455 4.41 -17.36 -1.33
CA LEU A 455 5.40 -17.82 -2.28
C LEU A 455 5.48 -16.88 -3.48
N VAL A 456 6.68 -16.42 -3.83
CA VAL A 456 6.92 -15.62 -5.03
C VAL A 456 7.77 -16.44 -6.03
N PRO A 457 7.53 -16.33 -7.35
CA PRO A 457 8.38 -16.99 -8.34
C PRO A 457 9.83 -16.53 -8.20
N GLY A 458 10.71 -17.44 -7.80
CA GLY A 458 12.14 -17.20 -7.67
C GLY A 458 12.91 -17.44 -8.97
N PRO A 459 14.21 -17.08 -8.99
CA PRO A 459 15.10 -17.40 -10.09
C PRO A 459 15.14 -18.92 -10.32
N HIS A 460 15.10 -19.34 -11.59
CA HIS A 460 15.03 -20.75 -12.02
C HIS A 460 13.69 -21.47 -11.81
N GLY A 461 12.59 -20.73 -11.60
CA GLY A 461 11.24 -21.31 -11.55
C GLY A 461 10.93 -22.08 -10.26
N ARG A 462 11.73 -21.89 -9.21
CA ARG A 462 11.41 -22.36 -7.86
C ARG A 462 10.73 -21.24 -7.10
N ASN A 463 9.62 -21.56 -6.45
CA ASN A 463 8.92 -20.64 -5.57
C ASN A 463 9.74 -20.41 -4.29
N GLU A 464 9.92 -19.16 -3.91
CA GLU A 464 10.61 -18.75 -2.67
C GLU A 464 9.59 -18.20 -1.68
N VAL A 465 9.71 -18.57 -0.40
CA VAL A 465 8.89 -18.02 0.68
C VAL A 465 9.41 -16.61 0.99
N VAL A 466 8.52 -15.63 0.90
CA VAL A 466 8.81 -14.22 1.15
C VAL A 466 8.17 -13.80 2.47
N GLU A 467 8.95 -13.17 3.33
CA GLU A 467 8.44 -12.65 4.61
C GLU A 467 7.58 -11.40 4.40
N VAL A 468 6.61 -11.18 5.30
CA VAL A 468 5.70 -10.01 5.24
C VAL A 468 6.48 -8.70 5.21
N GLU A 469 7.56 -8.63 5.98
CA GLU A 469 8.46 -7.50 6.07
C GLU A 469 9.11 -7.17 4.72
N GLU A 470 9.41 -8.18 3.89
CA GLU A 470 9.96 -7.99 2.55
C GLU A 470 8.93 -7.43 1.57
N ILE A 471 7.69 -7.93 1.62
CA ILE A 471 6.59 -7.42 0.79
C ILE A 471 6.30 -5.97 1.16
N ALA A 472 6.20 -5.68 2.46
CA ALA A 472 5.93 -4.34 2.96
C ALA A 472 7.06 -3.35 2.66
N ALA A 473 8.33 -3.78 2.74
CA ALA A 473 9.47 -2.96 2.34
C ALA A 473 9.42 -2.60 0.84
N GLU A 474 9.05 -3.56 -0.02
CA GLU A 474 8.93 -3.31 -1.45
C GLU A 474 7.73 -2.39 -1.77
N VAL A 475 6.62 -2.52 -1.03
CA VAL A 475 5.47 -1.61 -1.12
C VAL A 475 5.89 -0.20 -0.76
N GLU A 476 6.57 -0.01 0.37
CA GLU A 476 7.06 1.28 0.82
C GLU A 476 7.96 1.96 -0.21
N ARG A 477 8.92 1.19 -0.75
CA ARG A 477 9.85 1.69 -1.78
C ARG A 477 9.12 2.17 -3.03
N LYS A 478 8.15 1.41 -3.52
CA LYS A 478 7.41 1.74 -4.74
C LYS A 478 6.36 2.83 -4.55
N THR A 479 5.92 3.03 -3.31
CA THR A 479 4.81 3.92 -2.99
C THR A 479 5.17 4.89 -1.86
N ASN A 480 4.82 4.53 -0.63
CA ASN A 480 5.09 5.31 0.57
C ASN A 480 4.99 4.41 1.82
N VAL A 481 5.54 4.92 2.91
CA VAL A 481 5.61 4.20 4.20
C VAL A 481 4.23 3.86 4.77
N PHE A 482 3.21 4.70 4.58
CA PHE A 482 1.85 4.46 5.09
C PHE A 482 1.24 3.19 4.46
N LEU A 483 1.34 3.03 3.13
CA LEU A 483 0.89 1.79 2.47
C LEU A 483 1.71 0.58 2.90
N GLY A 484 3.02 0.74 3.07
CA GLY A 484 3.87 -0.32 3.61
C GLY A 484 3.44 -0.78 5.01
N ASN A 485 3.01 0.14 5.86
CA ASN A 485 2.50 -0.16 7.21
C ASN A 485 1.15 -0.87 7.15
N MET A 486 0.23 -0.38 6.34
CA MET A 486 -1.08 -1.01 6.11
C MET A 486 -0.91 -2.47 5.66
N VAL A 487 -0.04 -2.71 4.68
CA VAL A 487 0.27 -4.05 4.17
C VAL A 487 0.91 -4.93 5.24
N ALA A 488 1.91 -4.40 5.96
CA ALA A 488 2.61 -5.16 7.00
C ALA A 488 1.64 -5.65 8.08
N PHE A 489 0.77 -4.78 8.60
CA PHE A 489 -0.24 -5.15 9.58
C PHE A 489 -1.22 -6.19 9.03
N CYS A 490 -1.79 -5.93 7.84
CA CYS A 490 -2.80 -6.81 7.29
C CYS A 490 -2.25 -8.21 7.01
N LEU A 491 -1.02 -8.33 6.51
CA LEU A 491 -0.41 -9.63 6.22
C LEU A 491 0.15 -10.34 7.47
N SER A 492 0.47 -9.60 8.54
CA SER A 492 0.93 -10.20 9.81
C SER A 492 -0.22 -10.71 10.68
N VAL A 493 -1.47 -10.36 10.39
CA VAL A 493 -2.64 -10.67 11.24
C VAL A 493 -2.89 -12.16 11.49
N LEU A 494 -2.34 -13.04 10.64
CA LEU A 494 -2.42 -14.50 10.76
C LEU A 494 -1.13 -15.15 11.31
N ARG A 495 -0.10 -14.34 11.63
CA ARG A 495 1.22 -14.79 12.14
C ARG A 495 1.38 -14.61 13.66
N ASP A 496 0.47 -13.94 14.36
CA ASP A 496 0.62 -13.63 15.80
C ASP A 496 0.68 -14.92 16.65
N ASP A 497 1.82 -15.16 17.32
CA ASP A 497 2.12 -16.34 18.15
C ASP A 497 1.20 -16.49 19.38
N GLU A 498 0.54 -15.41 19.82
CA GLU A 498 -0.48 -15.45 20.90
C GLU A 498 -1.88 -15.90 20.40
N GLY A 499 -2.00 -16.12 19.10
CA GLY A 499 -3.26 -16.39 18.41
C GLY A 499 -4.10 -15.12 18.20
N PRO A 500 -4.94 -15.09 17.15
CA PRO A 500 -5.80 -13.96 16.84
C PRO A 500 -6.79 -13.66 17.99
N ARG A 501 -6.59 -12.55 18.71
CA ARG A 501 -7.51 -12.11 19.79
C ARG A 501 -8.78 -11.49 19.18
N GLU A 502 -9.84 -12.30 19.08
CA GLU A 502 -11.15 -12.00 18.45
C GLU A 502 -11.75 -10.62 18.79
N LYS A 503 -11.61 -10.16 20.04
CA LYS A 503 -12.23 -8.91 20.52
C LYS A 503 -11.58 -7.62 20.02
N SER A 504 -10.47 -7.70 19.28
CA SER A 504 -9.66 -6.52 18.91
C SER A 504 -9.37 -6.35 17.41
N ALA A 505 -9.71 -7.30 16.54
CA ALA A 505 -9.29 -7.24 15.13
C ALA A 505 -9.76 -5.96 14.40
N GLU A 506 -11.00 -5.53 14.65
CA GLU A 506 -11.58 -4.31 14.07
C GLU A 506 -10.98 -3.04 14.68
N HIS A 507 -10.65 -3.08 15.97
CA HIS A 507 -9.99 -1.98 16.67
C HIS A 507 -8.57 -1.80 16.16
N ARG A 508 -7.80 -2.89 16.07
CA ARG A 508 -6.45 -2.90 15.51
C ARG A 508 -6.46 -2.49 14.04
N TYR A 509 -7.40 -2.96 13.22
CA TYR A 509 -7.49 -2.52 11.82
C TYR A 509 -7.77 -1.01 11.74
N PHE A 510 -8.63 -0.48 12.61
CA PHE A 510 -8.86 0.96 12.65
C PHE A 510 -7.56 1.72 12.96
N GLU A 511 -6.85 1.35 14.02
CA GLU A 511 -5.63 2.03 14.47
C GLU A 511 -4.46 1.87 13.50
N GLU A 512 -4.24 0.67 12.99
CA GLU A 512 -3.03 0.33 12.23
C GLU A 512 -3.20 0.56 10.72
N VAL A 513 -4.44 0.54 10.20
CA VAL A 513 -4.71 0.66 8.76
C VAL A 513 -5.46 1.93 8.41
N LEU A 514 -6.57 2.23 9.11
CA LEU A 514 -7.38 3.39 8.77
C LEU A 514 -6.71 4.71 9.16
N GLU A 515 -6.00 4.80 10.28
CA GLU A 515 -5.26 6.02 10.62
C GLU A 515 -4.17 6.31 9.57
N GLN A 516 -3.42 5.30 9.13
CA GLN A 516 -2.43 5.43 8.05
C GLN A 516 -3.09 5.89 6.74
N ALA A 517 -4.25 5.34 6.40
CA ALA A 517 -5.01 5.74 5.21
C ALA A 517 -5.52 7.19 5.31
N GLU A 518 -5.99 7.63 6.48
CA GLU A 518 -6.45 9.01 6.72
C GLU A 518 -5.31 10.02 6.62
N GLU A 519 -4.14 9.70 7.18
CA GLU A 519 -2.94 10.54 7.08
C GLU A 519 -2.45 10.65 5.63
N LEU A 520 -2.38 9.52 4.91
CA LEU A 520 -1.99 9.50 3.51
C LEU A 520 -2.99 10.30 2.63
N GLU A 521 -4.29 10.15 2.83
CA GLU A 521 -5.30 10.96 2.14
C GLU A 521 -5.14 12.45 2.44
N GLY A 522 -4.79 12.81 3.69
CA GLY A 522 -4.50 14.18 4.09
C GLY A 522 -3.36 14.79 3.29
N LEU A 523 -2.21 14.09 3.24
CA LEU A 523 -1.03 14.51 2.48
C LEU A 523 -1.32 14.64 0.99
N MET A 524 -2.06 13.69 0.42
CA MET A 524 -2.45 13.73 -0.99
C MET A 524 -3.35 14.94 -1.33
N ARG A 525 -4.23 15.36 -0.42
CA ARG A 525 -5.07 16.56 -0.59
C ARG A 525 -4.24 17.85 -0.49
N GLU A 526 -3.24 17.89 0.38
CA GLU A 526 -2.34 19.03 0.53
C GLU A 526 -1.47 19.22 -0.73
N TRP A 527 -0.93 18.15 -1.31
CA TRP A 527 -0.18 18.22 -2.57
C TRP A 527 -1.01 18.75 -3.75
N ARG A 528 -2.31 18.43 -3.79
CA ARG A 528 -3.23 18.98 -4.79
C ARG A 528 -3.51 20.48 -4.59
N ARG A 529 -3.41 21.00 -3.36
CA ARG A 529 -3.59 22.44 -3.06
C ARG A 529 -2.29 23.24 -3.20
N GLY A 530 -1.14 22.60 -3.02
CA GLY A 530 0.18 23.24 -2.99
C GLY A 530 0.92 23.30 -4.32
N SER A 531 0.35 22.86 -5.44
CA SER A 531 1.00 22.97 -6.74
C SER A 531 1.04 24.42 -7.23
N PRO A 532 2.23 25.04 -7.41
CA PRO A 532 2.33 26.38 -7.97
C PRO A 532 2.15 26.30 -9.49
N GLY A 533 0.90 26.36 -9.96
CA GLY A 533 0.60 26.36 -11.39
C GLY A 533 -0.79 25.84 -11.69
N GLY A 534 -1.81 26.66 -11.45
CA GLY A 534 -3.19 26.30 -11.81
C GLY A 534 -4.23 27.15 -11.12
N SER A 535 -4.27 28.44 -11.43
CA SER A 535 -5.39 29.31 -11.08
C SER A 535 -6.68 28.76 -11.68
N VAL A 536 -7.53 28.14 -10.87
CA VAL A 536 -8.97 28.07 -11.14
C VAL A 536 -9.67 28.75 -9.97
N VAL A 537 -9.84 30.05 -10.15
CA VAL A 537 -10.87 30.84 -9.48
C VAL A 537 -12.22 30.23 -9.88
N GLY A 538 -12.99 29.76 -8.90
CA GLY A 538 -14.27 29.09 -9.12
C GLY A 538 -15.15 29.11 -7.89
N SER A 539 -15.38 30.32 -7.38
CA SER A 539 -16.47 30.80 -6.51
C SER A 539 -17.23 29.80 -5.63
N VAL A 540 -16.96 29.92 -4.33
CA VAL A 540 -17.90 29.59 -3.25
C VAL A 540 -19.11 30.52 -3.38
N VAL A 541 -20.26 29.99 -3.78
CA VAL A 541 -21.54 30.67 -3.56
C VAL A 541 -22.29 29.89 -2.50
N GLY A 542 -22.13 30.34 -1.26
CA GLY A 542 -22.98 29.97 -0.14
C GLY A 542 -24.37 30.57 -0.34
N THR A 543 -25.38 29.73 -0.13
CA THR A 543 -26.77 30.13 0.07
C THR A 543 -26.90 31.02 1.32
N PRO A 544 -27.51 32.21 1.24
CA PRO A 544 -27.92 32.94 2.43
C PRO A 544 -29.29 32.45 2.91
N ARG A 545 -29.36 32.10 4.19
CA ARG A 545 -30.61 31.81 4.92
C ARG A 545 -31.48 33.06 5.01
N SER A 546 -32.79 32.85 4.85
CA SER A 546 -33.86 33.81 5.10
C SER A 546 -34.08 34.04 6.61
N SER A 547 -34.21 35.31 7.03
CA SER A 547 -35.10 35.71 8.12
C SER A 547 -35.46 37.21 8.09
N ARG A 548 -36.75 37.47 7.83
CA ARG A 548 -37.67 38.48 8.41
C ARG A 548 -37.27 39.97 8.54
N SER A 549 -38.00 40.79 7.76
CA SER A 549 -38.88 41.92 8.16
C SER A 549 -38.33 43.05 9.04
N VAL A 550 -38.28 44.28 8.51
CA VAL A 550 -38.99 45.50 9.03
C VAL A 550 -39.22 46.50 7.87
N ARG A 551 -40.35 47.22 7.98
CA ARG A 551 -41.03 48.19 7.11
C ARG A 551 -40.27 49.46 6.68
N SER A 552 -40.92 50.12 5.70
CA SER A 552 -40.93 51.56 5.34
C SER A 552 -39.74 52.04 4.51
N GLY A 553 -39.89 52.83 3.46
CA GLY A 553 -41.04 53.52 2.86
C GLY A 553 -40.49 54.42 1.75
N ASN A 554 -41.31 54.67 0.72
CA ASN A 554 -41.29 55.77 -0.26
C ASN A 554 -39.94 56.44 -0.63
N VAL A 555 -39.64 56.57 -1.92
CA VAL A 555 -39.89 57.76 -2.76
C VAL A 555 -39.12 57.60 -4.09
N TYR A 556 -39.79 58.07 -5.14
CA TYR A 556 -39.49 58.12 -6.57
C TYR A 556 -38.15 58.77 -7.02
N VAL A 557 -37.97 58.67 -8.35
CA VAL A 557 -37.30 59.63 -9.28
C VAL A 557 -35.86 59.22 -9.63
N TYR A 558 -35.41 58.97 -10.86
CA TYR A 558 -35.90 59.14 -12.25
C TYR A 558 -35.64 57.85 -13.04
#